data_AF-A0A318AS40-F1
#
_entry.id   AF-A0A318AS40-F1
#
_cell.length_a   1.000
_cell.length_b   1.000
_cell.length_c   1.000
_cell.angle_alpha   90.00
_cell.angle_beta   90.00
_cell.angle_gamma   90.00
#
_symmetry.space_group_name_H-M   'P 1'
#
loop_
_entity.id
_entity.type
_entity.pdbx_description
1 polymer ?
#
loop_
_entity_poly.entity_id
_entity_poly.type
_entity_poly.pdbx_seq_one_letter_code
_entity_poly.pdbx_strand_id
1 'polypeptide(L)'
;MLAHISDSPRLTAKLREGGAVDRALRGSPKFDDRIINALSEHSDGRVQISLEIERIAAVTQKVAFGLHALRYGHGCRLASFALVAMAGPGHTLPPEFAGALWNWPGVRKKRWTEVQQGVFSFIFAKTWMAGGAPLYCFMKLQDTLLAVVSCPAPIARAKRRLASPPW
;
A
#
# COMPACT_ATOMS: atom_id res chain seq x y z
N MET A 1 -10.27 27.35 -6.61
CA MET A 1 -8.94 28.00 -6.66
C MET A 1 -8.09 27.36 -5.56
N LEU A 2 -7.37 26.29 -5.87
CA LEU A 2 -6.52 25.57 -4.90
C LEU A 2 -5.27 26.41 -4.63
N ALA A 3 -5.05 26.74 -3.35
CA ALA A 3 -3.93 27.57 -2.91
C ALA A 3 -2.58 26.93 -3.27
N HIS A 4 -1.70 27.72 -3.87
CA HIS A 4 -0.33 27.36 -4.25
C HIS A 4 0.51 27.11 -2.98
N ILE A 5 1.03 25.88 -2.79
CA ILE A 5 1.88 25.54 -1.63
C ILE A 5 3.37 25.38 -2.01
N SER A 6 3.80 25.45 -3.27
CA SER A 6 5.23 25.64 -3.58
C SER A 6 5.56 26.09 -5.01
N ASP A 7 6.57 26.96 -5.14
CA ASP A 7 7.14 27.46 -6.39
C ASP A 7 8.24 26.53 -6.95
N SER A 8 7.99 25.22 -7.01
CA SER A 8 8.92 24.32 -7.69
C SER A 8 8.67 24.37 -9.21
N PRO A 9 9.66 24.74 -10.04
CA PRO A 9 9.50 24.81 -11.51
C PRO A 9 9.10 23.47 -12.15
N ARG A 10 9.45 22.35 -11.49
CA ARG A 10 9.03 20.99 -11.90
C ARG A 10 7.55 20.71 -11.61
N LEU A 11 6.99 21.29 -10.56
CA LEU A 11 5.56 21.16 -10.23
C LEU A 11 4.72 22.06 -11.14
N THR A 12 5.17 23.28 -11.40
CA THR A 12 4.50 24.21 -12.33
C THR A 12 4.42 23.62 -13.74
N ALA A 13 5.47 22.95 -14.22
CA ALA A 13 5.45 22.27 -15.52
C ALA A 13 4.41 21.12 -15.60
N LYS A 14 4.10 20.46 -14.48
CA LYS A 14 3.09 19.40 -14.42
C LYS A 14 1.65 19.95 -14.35
N LEU A 15 1.49 21.18 -13.88
CA LEU A 15 0.22 21.90 -13.71
C LEU A 15 -0.22 22.69 -14.95
N ARG A 16 0.69 23.07 -15.84
CA ARG A 16 0.36 23.75 -17.12
C ARG A 16 -0.62 22.93 -17.95
N GLU A 17 -1.38 23.61 -18.83
CA GLU A 17 -2.30 22.95 -19.75
C GLU A 17 -1.59 21.85 -20.56
N GLY A 18 -2.18 20.65 -20.61
CA GLY A 18 -1.58 19.44 -21.19
C GLY A 18 -0.57 18.72 -20.28
N GLY A 19 -0.24 19.29 -19.13
CA GLY A 19 0.58 18.69 -18.08
C GLY A 19 -0.03 17.42 -17.49
N ALA A 20 0.77 16.63 -16.78
CA ALA A 20 0.31 15.36 -16.21
C ALA A 20 -0.84 15.55 -15.20
N VAL A 21 -0.83 16.65 -14.45
CA VAL A 21 -1.88 16.96 -13.47
C VAL A 21 -3.12 17.50 -14.17
N ASP A 22 -2.97 18.45 -15.11
CA ASP A 22 -4.10 18.99 -15.89
C ASP A 22 -4.84 17.88 -16.67
N ARG A 23 -4.12 16.95 -17.31
CA ARG A 23 -4.75 15.80 -17.99
C ARG A 23 -5.50 14.88 -17.01
N ALA A 24 -4.97 14.68 -15.81
CA ALA A 24 -5.62 13.88 -14.78
C ALA A 24 -6.89 14.57 -14.24
N LEU A 25 -6.85 15.89 -14.06
CA LEU A 25 -8.00 16.70 -13.63
C LEU A 25 -9.10 16.72 -14.69
N ARG A 26 -8.75 16.93 -15.97
CA ARG A 26 -9.70 16.86 -17.10
C ARG A 26 -10.34 15.48 -17.23
N GLY A 27 -9.58 14.41 -16.96
CA GLY A 27 -10.08 13.03 -16.98
C GLY A 27 -10.95 12.66 -15.77
N SER A 28 -10.91 13.46 -14.69
CA SER A 28 -11.65 13.19 -13.46
C SER A 28 -12.23 14.50 -12.89
N PRO A 29 -13.31 15.04 -13.49
CA PRO A 29 -13.87 16.35 -13.11
C PRO A 29 -14.35 16.41 -11.65
N LYS A 30 -14.66 15.26 -11.03
CA LYS A 30 -15.05 15.18 -9.61
C LYS A 30 -13.88 15.11 -8.63
N PHE A 31 -12.64 15.20 -9.12
CA PHE A 31 -11.45 15.08 -8.28
C PHE A 31 -11.24 16.32 -7.41
N ASP A 32 -11.48 17.51 -7.95
CA ASP A 32 -11.38 18.76 -7.19
C ASP A 32 -12.42 18.79 -6.06
N ASP A 33 -13.68 18.46 -6.36
CA ASP A 33 -14.73 18.35 -5.34
C ASP A 33 -14.35 17.35 -4.25
N ARG A 34 -13.73 16.22 -4.62
CA ARG A 34 -13.26 15.21 -3.66
C ARG A 34 -12.12 15.70 -2.79
N ILE A 35 -11.14 16.40 -3.37
CA ILE A 35 -10.06 17.00 -2.58
C ILE A 35 -10.66 18.01 -1.62
N ILE A 36 -11.52 18.91 -2.10
CA ILE A 36 -12.16 19.93 -1.28
C ILE A 36 -12.94 19.30 -0.12
N ASN A 37 -13.71 18.25 -0.39
CA ASN A 37 -14.45 17.51 0.63
C ASN A 37 -13.55 16.73 1.60
N ALA A 38 -12.32 16.39 1.19
CA ALA A 38 -11.34 15.73 2.05
C ALA A 38 -10.54 16.75 2.89
N LEU A 39 -10.58 18.05 2.57
CA LEU A 39 -9.91 19.07 3.36
C LEU A 39 -10.76 19.39 4.60
N SER A 40 -10.20 19.13 5.78
CA SER A 40 -10.77 19.55 7.06
C SER A 40 -9.81 20.52 7.74
N GLU A 41 -10.34 21.63 8.26
CA GLU A 41 -9.56 22.61 9.01
C GLU A 41 -9.38 22.12 10.46
N HIS A 42 -8.14 21.96 10.91
CA HIS A 42 -7.82 21.60 12.29
C HIS A 42 -7.85 22.85 13.17
N SER A 43 -8.05 22.66 14.49
CA SER A 43 -8.01 23.72 15.53
C SER A 43 -6.80 24.67 15.47
N ASP A 44 -5.70 24.23 14.85
CA ASP A 44 -4.43 24.94 14.81
C ASP A 44 -4.28 25.77 13.51
N GLY A 45 -5.36 25.94 12.73
CA GLY A 45 -5.37 26.65 11.46
C GLY A 45 -4.67 25.92 10.32
N ARG A 46 -4.29 24.64 10.52
CA ARG A 46 -3.70 23.79 9.48
C ARG A 46 -4.79 23.02 8.76
N VAL A 47 -4.70 22.97 7.43
CA VAL A 47 -5.58 22.17 6.60
C VAL A 47 -5.06 20.73 6.56
N GLN A 48 -5.85 19.79 7.06
CA GLN A 48 -5.58 18.36 6.94
C GLN A 48 -6.38 17.76 5.79
N ILE A 49 -5.73 16.87 5.03
CA ILE A 49 -6.43 16.03 4.06
C ILE A 49 -6.80 14.74 4.79
N SER A 50 -8.10 14.52 4.98
CA SER A 50 -8.64 13.27 5.47
C SER A 50 -8.31 12.15 4.49
N LEU A 51 -7.50 11.18 4.91
CA LEU A 51 -7.19 10.02 4.09
C LEU A 51 -8.47 9.18 3.90
N GLU A 52 -8.78 8.80 2.66
CA GLU A 52 -9.86 7.85 2.35
C GLU A 52 -9.42 6.41 2.74
N ILE A 53 -9.30 6.15 4.05
CA ILE A 53 -8.75 4.90 4.61
C ILE A 53 -9.53 3.69 4.09
N GLU A 54 -10.85 3.77 4.02
CA GLU A 54 -11.71 2.68 3.53
C GLU A 54 -11.43 2.31 2.07
N ARG A 55 -11.21 3.32 1.22
CA ARG A 55 -10.89 3.10 -0.19
C ARG A 55 -9.50 2.50 -0.33
N ILE A 56 -8.53 3.02 0.42
CA ILE A 56 -7.17 2.45 0.44
C ILE A 56 -7.21 1.01 0.95
N ALA A 57 -8.02 0.71 1.97
CA ALA A 57 -8.24 -0.65 2.47
C ALA A 57 -8.81 -1.56 1.38
N ALA A 58 -9.85 -1.13 0.66
CA ALA A 58 -10.45 -1.92 -0.41
C ALA A 58 -9.46 -2.17 -1.58
N VAL A 59 -8.67 -1.16 -1.95
CA VAL A 59 -7.64 -1.29 -3.00
C VAL A 59 -6.53 -2.23 -2.55
N THR A 60 -6.00 -2.06 -1.35
CA THR A 60 -4.91 -2.90 -0.81
C THR A 60 -5.35 -4.35 -0.63
N GLN A 61 -6.59 -4.61 -0.21
CA GLN A 61 -7.16 -5.97 -0.17
C GLN A 61 -7.22 -6.62 -1.55
N LYS A 62 -7.69 -5.89 -2.57
CA LYS A 62 -7.75 -6.41 -3.96
C LYS A 62 -6.36 -6.71 -4.51
N VAL A 63 -5.38 -5.83 -4.23
CA VAL A 63 -3.99 -6.03 -4.64
C VAL A 63 -3.40 -7.25 -3.94
N ALA A 64 -3.58 -7.38 -2.63
CA ALA A 64 -3.10 -8.54 -1.87
C ALA A 64 -3.74 -9.85 -2.37
N PHE A 65 -5.04 -9.83 -2.69
CA PHE A 65 -5.74 -10.96 -3.30
C PHE A 65 -5.13 -11.36 -4.65
N GLY A 66 -4.91 -10.39 -5.55
CA GLY A 66 -4.29 -10.64 -6.85
C GLY A 66 -2.89 -11.22 -6.72
N LEU A 67 -2.05 -10.63 -5.86
CA LEU A 67 -0.70 -11.12 -5.59
C LEU A 67 -0.70 -12.52 -4.97
N HIS A 68 -1.63 -12.80 -4.05
CA HIS A 68 -1.79 -14.12 -3.45
C HIS A 68 -2.19 -15.15 -4.51
N ALA A 69 -3.16 -14.81 -5.36
CA ALA A 69 -3.61 -15.66 -6.46
C ALA A 69 -2.47 -15.98 -7.44
N LEU A 70 -1.64 -14.99 -7.77
CA LEU A 70 -0.48 -15.17 -8.65
C LEU A 70 0.60 -16.04 -8.01
N ARG A 71 0.87 -15.87 -6.70
CA ARG A 71 1.96 -16.57 -6.02
C ARG A 71 1.60 -17.98 -5.55
N TYR A 72 0.38 -18.16 -5.07
CA TYR A 72 -0.11 -19.37 -4.38
C TYR A 72 -1.29 -20.04 -5.10
N GLY A 73 -1.74 -19.52 -6.23
CA GLY A 73 -2.84 -20.09 -7.01
C GLY A 73 -4.22 -19.57 -6.60
N HIS A 74 -5.24 -19.93 -7.39
CA HIS A 74 -6.63 -19.56 -7.16
C HIS A 74 -7.28 -20.54 -6.17
N GLY A 75 -8.10 -20.03 -5.25
CA GLY A 75 -8.80 -20.87 -4.26
C GLY A 75 -9.31 -20.11 -3.04
N CYS A 76 -8.81 -18.91 -2.80
CA CYS A 76 -9.28 -18.03 -1.73
C CYS A 76 -10.36 -17.06 -2.24
N ARG A 77 -11.22 -16.57 -1.35
CA ARG A 77 -12.20 -15.50 -1.65
C ARG A 77 -11.62 -14.16 -1.20
N LEU A 78 -12.00 -13.07 -1.87
CA LEU A 78 -11.57 -11.71 -1.49
C LEU A 78 -11.95 -11.36 -0.04
N ALA A 79 -13.11 -11.83 0.43
CA ALA A 79 -13.57 -11.62 1.81
C ALA A 79 -12.67 -12.23 2.89
N SER A 80 -11.74 -13.13 2.53
CA SER A 80 -10.76 -13.71 3.45
C SER A 80 -9.54 -12.81 3.68
N PHE A 81 -9.47 -11.66 3.00
CA PHE A 81 -8.39 -10.70 3.12
C PHE A 81 -8.89 -9.48 3.89
N ALA A 82 -8.22 -9.14 4.99
CA ALA A 82 -8.57 -7.97 5.78
C ALA A 82 -7.36 -7.06 5.94
N LEU A 83 -7.58 -5.74 5.90
CA LEU A 83 -6.54 -4.79 6.24
C LEU A 83 -6.39 -4.82 7.76
N VAL A 84 -5.19 -5.13 8.23
CA VAL A 84 -4.91 -5.25 9.67
C VAL A 84 -4.20 -4.02 10.20
N ALA A 85 -3.31 -3.43 9.40
CA ALA A 85 -2.64 -2.21 9.78
C ALA A 85 -2.34 -1.33 8.56
N MET A 86 -2.35 -0.03 8.79
CA MET A 86 -1.88 0.98 7.86
C MET A 86 -1.00 1.96 8.63
N ALA A 87 0.23 2.13 8.17
CA ALA A 87 1.19 3.04 8.76
C ALA A 87 1.63 4.07 7.71
N GLY A 88 1.43 5.35 8.01
CA GLY A 88 1.96 6.46 7.25
C GLY A 88 3.36 6.87 7.69
N PRO A 89 3.90 7.97 7.15
CA PRO A 89 5.20 8.51 7.56
C PRO A 89 5.16 8.87 9.06
N GLY A 90 6.07 8.29 9.85
CA GLY A 90 6.16 8.51 11.30
C GLY A 90 5.34 7.55 12.17
N HIS A 91 4.53 6.66 11.58
CA HIS A 91 3.88 5.60 12.33
C HIS A 91 4.75 4.35 12.42
N THR A 92 5.01 3.90 13.65
CA THR A 92 5.72 2.65 13.91
C THR A 92 4.76 1.48 13.73
N LEU A 93 5.21 0.45 13.00
CA LEU A 93 4.48 -0.80 12.95
C LEU A 93 4.47 -1.46 14.34
N PRO A 94 3.36 -2.11 14.72
CA PRO A 94 3.35 -3.03 15.86
C PRO A 94 4.55 -4.01 15.81
N PRO A 95 5.19 -4.29 16.96
CA PRO A 95 6.42 -5.09 17.03
C PRO A 95 6.25 -6.52 16.47
N GLU A 96 5.04 -7.06 16.56
CA GLU A 96 4.63 -8.33 15.96
C GLU A 96 4.82 -8.38 14.44
N PHE A 97 4.50 -7.29 13.75
CA PHE A 97 4.69 -7.17 12.30
C PHE A 97 6.14 -6.90 11.94
N ALA A 98 6.85 -6.14 12.76
CA ALA A 98 8.28 -5.94 12.60
C ALA A 98 9.01 -7.29 12.63
N GLY A 99 8.70 -8.16 13.59
CA GLY A 99 9.27 -9.51 13.69
C GLY A 99 8.98 -10.40 12.48
N ALA A 100 7.78 -10.30 11.89
CA ALA A 100 7.41 -11.08 10.71
C ALA A 100 8.25 -10.76 9.46
N LEU A 101 8.86 -9.57 9.39
CA LEU A 101 9.71 -9.13 8.27
C LEU A 101 11.14 -9.70 8.31
N TRP A 102 11.51 -10.42 9.37
CA TRP A 102 12.82 -11.05 9.53
C TRP A 102 12.76 -12.56 9.35
N ASN A 103 13.87 -13.15 8.88
CA ASN A 103 14.09 -14.59 8.85
C ASN A 103 14.87 -15.02 10.10
N TRP A 104 14.27 -15.87 10.93
CA TRP A 104 14.94 -16.62 11.98
C TRP A 104 15.44 -17.96 11.42
N PRO A 105 16.62 -18.48 11.84
CA PRO A 105 17.44 -18.07 13.00
C PRO A 105 18.61 -17.10 12.70
N GLY A 106 18.63 -16.44 11.53
CA GLY A 106 19.78 -15.63 11.10
C GLY A 106 19.59 -14.11 11.07
N VAL A 107 18.53 -13.57 11.66
CA VAL A 107 18.13 -12.13 11.62
C VAL A 107 18.41 -11.50 10.24
N ARG A 108 18.03 -12.19 9.17
CA ARG A 108 18.12 -11.64 7.81
C ARG A 108 16.81 -11.00 7.44
N LYS A 109 16.81 -9.71 7.12
CA LYS A 109 15.63 -9.01 6.64
C LYS A 109 15.14 -9.68 5.35
N LYS A 110 13.86 -10.03 5.28
CA LYS A 110 13.30 -10.62 4.08
C LYS A 110 13.35 -9.61 2.93
N ARG A 111 13.74 -10.07 1.73
CA ARG A 111 13.85 -9.23 0.53
C ARG A 111 12.46 -8.85 0.03
N TRP A 112 12.25 -7.55 -0.15
CA TRP A 112 11.04 -7.03 -0.78
C TRP A 112 11.05 -7.37 -2.27
N THR A 113 9.88 -7.71 -2.80
CA THR A 113 9.69 -7.82 -4.26
C THR A 113 9.29 -6.44 -4.75
N GLU A 114 10.21 -5.77 -5.44
CA GLU A 114 9.97 -4.47 -6.05
C GLU A 114 9.30 -4.69 -7.40
N VAL A 115 8.11 -4.12 -7.59
CA VAL A 115 7.41 -4.15 -8.88
C VAL A 115 7.76 -2.89 -9.66
N GLN A 116 7.81 -1.76 -8.97
CA GLN A 116 8.23 -0.48 -9.52
C GLN A 116 8.96 0.31 -8.44
N GLN A 117 10.20 0.70 -8.73
CA GLN A 117 11.06 1.40 -7.80
C GLN A 117 10.41 2.70 -7.30
N GLY A 118 10.36 2.87 -5.97
CA GLY A 118 9.78 4.03 -5.30
C GLY A 118 8.25 4.17 -5.40
N VAL A 119 7.56 3.19 -6.01
CA VAL A 119 6.09 3.23 -6.20
C VAL A 119 5.41 2.06 -5.53
N PHE A 120 5.86 0.83 -5.79
CA PHE A 120 5.23 -0.35 -5.23
C PHE A 120 6.21 -1.49 -4.99
N SER A 121 6.24 -1.93 -3.73
CA SER A 121 7.01 -3.10 -3.30
C SER A 121 6.17 -3.92 -2.32
N PHE A 122 6.26 -5.25 -2.40
CA PHE A 122 5.49 -6.12 -1.52
C PHE A 122 6.32 -7.28 -0.96
N ILE A 123 5.83 -7.86 0.13
CA ILE A 123 6.42 -9.07 0.71
C ILE A 123 5.38 -9.90 1.43
N PHE A 124 5.47 -11.23 1.25
CA PHE A 124 4.67 -12.19 1.98
C PHE A 124 5.46 -12.72 3.17
N ALA A 125 4.90 -12.59 4.36
CA ALA A 125 5.51 -13.07 5.59
C ALA A 125 4.53 -13.91 6.39
N LYS A 126 4.95 -15.13 6.74
CA LYS A 126 4.24 -15.94 7.72
C LYS A 126 4.52 -15.39 9.10
N THR A 127 3.48 -15.27 9.93
CA THR A 127 3.66 -15.00 11.35
C THR A 127 3.99 -16.30 12.08
N TRP A 128 4.77 -16.18 13.15
CA TRP A 128 5.09 -17.25 14.07
C TRP A 128 4.27 -17.15 15.37
N MET A 129 3.51 -16.06 15.55
CA MET A 129 2.71 -15.85 16.75
C MET A 129 1.42 -16.67 16.70
N ALA A 130 1.16 -17.43 17.77
CA ALA A 130 -0.07 -18.19 17.97
C ALA A 130 -1.28 -17.23 18.02
N GLY A 131 -2.29 -17.47 17.17
CA GLY A 131 -3.52 -16.66 17.09
C GLY A 131 -3.54 -15.60 15.98
N GLY A 132 -2.42 -15.31 15.32
CA GLY A 132 -2.37 -14.39 14.18
C GLY A 132 -2.80 -15.04 12.86
N ALA A 133 -3.09 -14.22 11.84
CA ALA A 133 -3.36 -14.72 10.49
C ALA A 133 -2.15 -15.54 9.96
N PRO A 134 -2.39 -16.64 9.23
CA PRO A 134 -1.32 -17.56 8.82
C PRO A 134 -0.31 -16.92 7.87
N LEU A 135 -0.71 -15.87 7.15
CA LEU A 135 0.11 -15.13 6.22
C LEU A 135 -0.27 -13.65 6.23
N TYR A 136 0.72 -12.78 6.14
CA TYR A 136 0.54 -11.35 5.93
C TYR A 136 1.17 -10.92 4.60
N CYS A 137 0.45 -10.07 3.88
CA CYS A 137 0.97 -9.33 2.73
C CYS A 137 1.27 -7.90 3.17
N PHE A 138 2.56 -7.58 3.17
CA PHE A 138 3.05 -6.24 3.43
C PHE A 138 3.25 -5.51 2.11
N MET A 139 2.79 -4.27 2.01
CA MET A 139 2.83 -3.47 0.80
C MET A 139 3.34 -2.07 1.12
N LYS A 140 4.40 -1.64 0.45
CA LYS A 140 4.86 -0.26 0.43
C LYS A 140 4.29 0.43 -0.81
N LEU A 141 3.60 1.52 -0.58
CA LEU A 141 3.01 2.39 -1.60
C LEU A 141 3.71 3.75 -1.54
N GLN A 142 4.36 4.13 -2.64
CA GLN A 142 5.05 5.40 -2.83
C GLN A 142 6.02 5.80 -1.71
N ASP A 143 6.69 4.81 -1.09
CA ASP A 143 7.60 4.96 0.06
C ASP A 143 7.03 5.71 1.29
N THR A 144 5.74 6.00 1.29
CA THR A 144 5.06 6.81 2.31
C THR A 144 4.06 5.99 3.11
N LEU A 145 3.41 5.02 2.46
CA LEU A 145 2.36 4.23 3.07
C LEU A 145 2.75 2.77 3.11
N LEU A 146 2.64 2.19 4.30
CA LEU A 146 2.83 0.77 4.55
C LEU A 146 1.49 0.15 4.94
N ALA A 147 0.98 -0.75 4.11
CA ALA A 147 -0.24 -1.49 4.35
C ALA A 147 0.08 -2.95 4.69
N VAL A 148 -0.65 -3.50 5.67
CA VAL A 148 -0.54 -4.90 6.10
C VAL A 148 -1.90 -5.54 5.96
N VAL A 149 -1.98 -6.55 5.10
CA VAL A 149 -3.21 -7.31 4.84
C VAL A 149 -3.05 -8.75 5.33
N SER A 150 -3.97 -9.21 6.16
CA SER A 150 -4.06 -10.62 6.52
C SER A 150 -4.50 -11.42 5.31
N CYS A 151 -3.84 -12.56 5.10
CA CYS A 151 -4.10 -13.47 4.00
C CYS A 151 -4.43 -14.85 4.58
N PRO A 152 -5.32 -15.61 3.92
CA PRO A 152 -5.58 -16.99 4.29
C PRO A 152 -4.34 -17.86 4.07
N ALA A 153 -4.35 -19.06 4.67
CA ALA A 153 -3.26 -20.01 4.48
C ALA A 153 -3.18 -20.43 3.01
N PRO A 154 -1.97 -20.50 2.42
CA PRO A 154 -1.83 -20.96 1.05
C PRO A 154 -2.25 -22.43 0.96
N ILE A 155 -3.17 -22.73 0.04
CA ILE A 155 -3.56 -24.10 -0.29
C ILE A 155 -2.36 -24.75 -0.98
N ALA A 156 -1.86 -25.86 -0.44
CA ALA A 156 -0.58 -26.43 -0.86
C ALA A 156 -0.54 -26.82 -2.36
N ARG A 157 0.66 -26.72 -2.96
CA ARG A 157 1.08 -27.12 -4.33
C ARG A 157 0.77 -26.18 -5.51
N ALA A 158 0.68 -24.86 -5.33
CA ALA A 158 0.94 -23.99 -6.48
C ALA A 158 2.45 -23.93 -6.77
N LYS A 159 2.88 -24.35 -7.96
CA LYS A 159 4.21 -24.00 -8.50
C LYS A 159 4.39 -22.50 -8.31
N ARG A 160 5.43 -22.06 -7.57
CA ARG A 160 5.72 -20.63 -7.36
C ARG A 160 5.85 -19.94 -8.72
N ARG A 161 4.78 -19.29 -9.21
CA ARG A 161 4.81 -18.60 -10.50
C ARG A 161 5.54 -17.25 -10.41
N LEU A 162 5.63 -16.69 -9.21
CA LEU A 162 6.40 -15.50 -8.86
C LEU A 162 7.72 -15.85 -8.15
N ALA A 163 8.41 -16.90 -8.60
CA ALA A 163 9.80 -17.08 -8.19
C ALA A 163 10.64 -16.00 -8.88
N SER A 164 11.21 -15.08 -8.10
CA SER A 164 12.36 -14.31 -8.55
C SER A 164 13.41 -15.30 -9.08
N PRO A 165 14.12 -14.98 -10.18
CA PRO A 165 15.21 -15.84 -10.64
C PRO A 165 16.24 -15.98 -9.50
N PRO A 166 16.85 -17.16 -9.33
CA PRO A 166 17.84 -17.39 -8.30
C PRO A 166 19.12 -16.63 -8.66
N TRP A 167 19.28 -15.42 -8.12
CA TRP A 167 20.57 -14.76 -7.93
C TRP A 167 20.48 -13.72 -6.79
#